data_AF-A0A8S3TUV9-F1
#
_entry.id   AF-A0A8S3TUV9-F1
#
_cell.length_a   1.000
_cell.length_b   1.000
_cell.length_c   1.000
_cell.angle_alpha   90.00
_cell.angle_beta   90.00
_cell.angle_gamma   90.00
#
_symmetry.space_group_name_H-M   'P 1'
#
loop_
_entity.id
_entity.type
_entity.pdbx_description
1 polymer ?
#
loop_
_entity_poly.entity_id
_entity_poly.type
_entity_poly.pdbx_seq_one_letter_code
_entity_poly.pdbx_strand_id
1 'polypeptide(L)'
;MPKNFKDYLPEGKYHCPSENTKKETLTCPSNNIALERMMGQLDRQKTISPNINTSTINTKLMMKNNTTMEWLGGKNEEDKIQVMAKARQESQILKEKEISDEIKLNNERRATLQQRIDEKEAKCTKINQERKELLNEIDKMGGKWKSEPEMTSYIDNLKFKKDKISAIKNQIMYRKDVCYILNESEGQKETTKLERYDLTYKELKPDINEGTLKIM
;
A
#
# COMPACT_ATOMS: atom_id res chain seq x y z
N MET A 1 -10.38 8.79 -0.46
CA MET A 1 -11.30 9.95 -0.59
C MET A 1 -11.51 10.55 0.79
N PRO A 2 -11.43 11.87 0.95
CA PRO A 2 -11.70 12.50 2.24
C PRO A 2 -13.18 12.30 2.58
N LYS A 3 -13.45 11.70 3.73
CA LYS A 3 -14.78 11.26 4.19
C LYS A 3 -15.80 12.39 4.45
N ASN A 4 -15.44 13.66 4.20
CA ASN A 4 -16.13 14.80 4.81
C ASN A 4 -17.03 15.61 3.87
N PHE A 5 -17.07 15.34 2.55
CA PHE A 5 -17.91 16.15 1.64
C PHE A 5 -19.41 15.88 1.78
N LYS A 6 -19.80 14.66 2.20
CA LYS A 6 -21.20 14.29 2.38
C LYS A 6 -21.90 15.15 3.44
N ASP A 7 -21.16 15.60 4.44
CA ASP A 7 -21.73 16.39 5.53
C ASP A 7 -22.04 17.84 5.12
N TYR A 8 -21.51 18.32 3.99
CA TYR A 8 -21.75 19.68 3.47
C TYR A 8 -22.71 19.74 2.26
N LEU A 9 -23.07 18.59 1.68
CA LEU A 9 -24.05 18.52 0.59
C LEU A 9 -25.47 18.82 1.09
N PRO A 10 -26.44 19.13 0.21
CA PRO A 10 -27.85 19.14 0.57
C PRO A 10 -28.22 17.83 1.29
N GLU A 11 -28.91 17.90 2.43
CA GLU A 11 -29.17 16.81 3.41
C GLU A 11 -28.01 16.47 4.37
N GLY A 12 -26.84 17.08 4.19
CA GLY A 12 -25.68 16.90 5.07
C GLY A 12 -25.81 17.60 6.42
N LYS A 13 -25.13 17.06 7.44
CA LYS A 13 -25.16 17.55 8.84
C LYS A 13 -24.85 19.05 8.98
N TYR A 14 -23.99 19.60 8.11
CA TYR A 14 -23.56 21.00 8.14
C TYR A 14 -24.17 21.84 7.01
N HIS A 15 -25.13 21.31 6.25
CA HIS A 15 -25.82 22.04 5.18
C HIS A 15 -26.69 23.18 5.72
N CYS A 16 -27.39 22.93 6.83
CA CYS A 16 -28.18 23.93 7.57
C CYS A 16 -27.85 23.84 9.06
N PRO A 17 -26.70 24.41 9.49
CA PRO A 17 -26.26 24.29 10.88
C PRO A 17 -27.24 24.99 11.83
N SER A 18 -27.47 24.36 12.98
CA SER A 18 -28.31 24.94 14.05
C SER A 18 -27.74 26.29 14.53
N GLU A 19 -28.58 27.15 15.13
CA GLU A 19 -28.11 28.43 15.67
C GLU A 19 -27.00 28.26 16.71
N ASN A 20 -27.03 27.18 17.51
CA ASN A 20 -25.97 26.88 18.47
C ASN A 20 -24.63 26.60 17.77
N THR A 21 -24.65 25.78 16.71
CA THR A 21 -23.46 25.49 15.90
C THR A 21 -22.91 26.74 15.22
N LYS A 22 -23.79 27.64 14.75
CA LYS A 22 -23.38 28.94 14.21
C LYS A 22 -22.70 29.81 15.27
N LYS A 23 -23.25 29.87 16.49
CA LYS A 23 -22.64 30.61 17.60
C LYS A 23 -21.27 30.08 18.00
N GLU A 24 -21.11 28.76 18.06
CA GLU A 24 -19.83 28.11 18.36
C GLU A 24 -18.78 28.41 17.27
N THR A 25 -19.17 28.32 16.00
CA THR A 25 -18.25 28.53 14.86
C THR A 25 -17.91 29.98 14.58
N LEU A 26 -18.67 30.96 15.10
CA LEU A 26 -18.31 32.38 15.00
C LEU A 26 -16.95 32.72 15.63
N THR A 27 -16.50 31.91 16.59
CA THR A 27 -15.19 32.08 17.24
C THR A 27 -14.04 31.52 16.41
N CYS A 28 -14.32 30.66 15.42
CA CYS A 28 -13.30 30.16 14.52
C CYS A 28 -12.97 31.22 13.46
N PRO A 29 -11.69 31.53 13.24
CA PRO A 29 -11.29 32.40 12.14
C PRO A 29 -11.71 31.77 10.81
N SER A 30 -12.23 32.60 9.90
CA SER A 30 -12.67 32.16 8.56
C SER A 30 -11.51 31.72 7.66
N ASN A 31 -10.28 32.02 8.06
CA ASN A 31 -9.07 31.75 7.30
C ASN A 31 -8.19 30.70 8.02
N ASN A 32 -7.55 29.85 7.23
CA ASN A 32 -6.71 28.78 7.75
C ASN A 32 -5.26 29.23 8.02
N ILE A 33 -5.04 30.54 8.18
CA ILE A 33 -3.71 31.17 8.24
C ILE A 33 -2.87 30.58 9.38
N ALA A 34 -3.49 30.26 10.51
CA ALA A 34 -2.79 29.68 11.65
C ALA A 34 -2.19 28.31 11.30
N LEU A 35 -2.96 27.43 10.64
CA LEU A 35 -2.51 26.11 10.24
C LEU A 35 -1.47 26.17 9.13
N GLU A 36 -1.70 27.01 8.12
CA GLU A 36 -0.74 27.24 7.03
C GLU A 36 0.60 27.76 7.58
N ARG A 37 0.56 28.69 8.53
CA ARG A 37 1.77 29.17 9.22
C ARG A 37 2.47 28.05 9.97
N MET A 38 1.74 27.21 10.71
CA MET A 38 2.33 26.08 11.43
C MET A 38 2.97 25.06 10.47
N MET A 39 2.32 24.75 9.36
CA MET A 39 2.86 23.87 8.32
C MET A 39 4.12 24.47 7.69
N GLY A 40 4.10 25.75 7.33
CA GLY A 40 5.28 26.44 6.80
C GLY A 40 6.45 26.46 7.79
N GLN A 41 6.18 26.58 9.10
CA GLN A 41 7.22 26.46 10.12
C GLN A 41 7.78 25.03 10.21
N LEU A 42 6.92 24.01 10.13
CA LEU A 42 7.32 22.60 10.12
C LEU A 42 8.19 22.27 8.91
N ASP A 43 7.76 22.66 7.71
CA ASP A 43 8.50 22.44 6.46
C ASP A 43 9.87 23.12 6.50
N ARG A 44 9.92 24.37 6.98
CA ARG A 44 11.19 25.08 7.16
C ARG A 44 12.12 24.36 8.13
N GLN A 45 11.62 23.88 9.27
CA GLN A 45 12.44 23.15 10.26
C GLN A 45 12.97 21.84 9.68
N LYS A 46 12.14 21.11 8.94
CA LYS A 46 12.54 19.87 8.26
C LYS A 46 13.61 20.13 7.19
N THR A 47 13.52 21.26 6.49
CA THR A 47 14.53 21.66 5.49
C THR A 47 15.86 22.02 6.14
N ILE A 48 15.83 22.77 7.25
CA ILE A 48 17.05 23.21 7.96
C ILE A 48 17.71 22.05 8.71
N SER A 49 16.93 21.09 9.20
CA SER A 49 17.43 19.96 10.00
C SER A 49 16.81 18.66 9.51
N PRO A 50 17.27 18.09 8.38
CA PRO A 50 16.64 16.91 7.77
C PRO A 50 16.73 15.66 8.64
N ASN A 51 17.76 15.56 9.49
CA ASN A 51 18.00 14.41 10.36
C ASN A 51 17.29 14.52 11.72
N ILE A 52 16.54 15.60 11.99
CA ILE A 52 15.82 15.74 13.25
C ILE A 52 14.54 14.89 13.21
N ASN A 53 14.17 14.31 14.36
CA ASN A 53 12.90 13.62 14.48
C ASN A 53 11.73 14.62 14.33
N THR A 54 10.71 14.23 13.56
CA THR A 54 9.44 14.97 13.42
C THR A 54 8.81 15.27 14.78
N SER A 55 8.87 14.32 15.73
CA SER A 55 8.36 14.53 17.10
C SER A 55 9.08 15.72 17.77
N THR A 56 10.39 15.82 17.63
CA THR A 56 11.17 16.94 18.18
C THR A 56 10.84 18.27 17.51
N ILE A 57 10.60 18.30 16.19
CA ILE A 57 10.13 19.51 15.50
C ILE A 57 8.77 19.93 16.05
N ASN A 58 7.83 18.99 16.15
CA ASN A 58 6.49 19.25 16.66
C ASN A 58 6.54 19.80 18.08
N THR A 59 7.33 19.21 18.96
CA THR A 59 7.51 19.71 20.34
C THR A 59 8.06 21.14 20.34
N LYS A 60 9.08 21.45 19.53
CA LYS A 60 9.61 22.82 19.41
C LYS A 60 8.55 23.82 18.93
N LEU A 61 7.76 23.45 17.93
CA LEU A 61 6.68 24.28 17.42
C LEU A 61 5.56 24.48 18.45
N MET A 62 5.16 23.42 19.14
CA MET A 62 4.14 23.49 20.19
C MET A 62 4.60 24.35 21.36
N MET A 63 5.83 24.17 21.84
CA MET A 63 6.35 25.02 22.92
C MET A 63 6.39 26.50 22.53
N LYS A 64 6.74 26.79 21.27
CA LYS A 64 6.79 28.16 20.75
C LYS A 64 5.41 28.77 20.59
N ASN A 65 4.48 28.06 19.97
CA ASN A 65 3.16 28.61 19.62
C ASN A 65 2.19 28.63 20.81
N ASN A 66 2.36 27.74 21.80
CA ASN A 66 1.52 27.69 22.99
C ASN A 66 2.09 28.50 24.16
N THR A 67 3.12 29.34 23.94
CA THR A 67 3.76 30.15 25.00
C THR A 67 4.21 29.32 26.21
N THR A 68 4.56 28.05 26.00
CA THR A 68 4.76 27.09 27.10
C THR A 68 5.90 27.49 28.03
N MET A 69 6.95 28.13 27.48
CA MET A 69 8.07 28.65 28.28
C MET A 69 7.67 29.84 29.15
N GLU A 70 6.81 30.73 28.66
CA GLU A 70 6.32 31.89 29.42
C GLU A 70 5.40 31.42 30.56
N TRP A 71 4.48 30.50 30.25
CA TRP A 71 3.63 29.85 31.24
C TRP A 71 4.44 29.13 32.33
N LEU A 72 5.49 28.41 31.95
CA LEU A 72 6.38 27.75 32.90
C LEU A 72 7.19 28.76 33.73
N GLY A 73 7.60 29.88 33.12
CA GLY A 73 8.30 30.97 33.78
C GLY A 73 7.47 31.66 34.87
N GLY A 74 6.14 31.71 34.71
CA GLY A 74 5.22 32.29 35.70
C GLY A 74 4.92 31.39 36.91
N LYS A 75 5.42 30.15 36.94
CA LYS A 75 5.23 29.23 38.08
C LYS A 75 6.28 29.44 39.17
N ASN A 76 5.96 29.04 40.40
CA ASN A 76 6.94 28.94 41.46
C ASN A 76 7.91 27.75 41.19
N GLU A 77 9.01 27.69 41.94
CA GLU A 77 10.06 26.70 41.64
C GLU A 77 9.64 25.26 41.97
N GLU A 78 8.86 25.07 43.04
CA GLU A 78 8.32 23.75 43.40
C GLU A 78 7.38 23.19 42.31
N ASP A 79 6.46 24.00 41.79
CA ASP A 79 5.54 23.60 40.73
C ASP A 79 6.30 23.30 39.43
N LYS A 80 7.34 24.07 39.10
CA LYS A 80 8.17 23.79 37.92
C LYS A 80 8.83 22.41 38.04
N ILE A 81 9.41 22.10 39.19
CA ILE A 81 10.05 20.80 39.43
C ILE A 81 9.02 19.68 39.29
N GLN A 82 7.84 19.84 39.90
CA GLN A 82 6.76 18.84 39.80
C GLN A 82 6.28 18.64 38.35
N VAL A 83 6.04 19.72 37.61
CA VAL A 83 5.61 19.66 36.20
C VAL A 83 6.67 18.97 35.34
N MET A 84 7.94 19.31 35.51
CA MET A 84 9.03 18.70 34.75
C MET A 84 9.24 17.22 35.10
N ALA A 85 9.10 16.85 36.38
CA ALA A 85 9.15 15.46 36.81
C ALA A 85 8.02 14.63 36.18
N LYS A 86 6.79 15.15 36.21
CA LYS A 86 5.63 14.52 35.59
C LYS A 86 5.79 14.39 34.07
N ALA A 87 6.24 15.45 33.39
CA ALA A 87 6.46 15.43 31.95
C ALA A 87 7.49 14.36 31.54
N ARG A 88 8.57 14.17 32.32
CA ARG A 88 9.55 13.10 32.06
C ARG A 88 8.91 11.72 32.18
N GLN A 89 8.14 11.47 33.24
CA GLN A 89 7.45 10.20 33.43
C GLN A 89 6.46 9.91 32.29
N GLU A 90 5.63 10.90 31.94
CA GLU A 90 4.65 10.74 30.85
C GLU A 90 5.33 10.58 29.48
N SER A 91 6.48 11.24 29.25
CA SER A 91 7.22 11.09 28.00
C SER A 91 7.72 9.66 27.76
N GLN A 92 8.11 8.96 28.82
CA GLN A 92 8.55 7.56 28.74
C GLN A 92 7.39 6.65 28.31
N ILE A 93 6.23 6.81 28.96
CA ILE A 93 5.01 6.05 28.66
C ILE A 93 4.57 6.30 27.21
N LEU A 94 4.60 7.56 26.77
CA LEU A 94 4.20 7.93 25.43
C LEU A 94 5.15 7.32 24.38
N LYS A 95 6.45 7.33 24.65
CA LYS A 95 7.46 6.72 23.77
C LYS A 95 7.27 5.21 23.62
N GLU A 96 7.00 4.50 24.72
CA GLU A 96 6.72 3.07 24.69
C GLU A 96 5.46 2.75 23.89
N LYS A 97 4.42 3.57 24.05
CA LYS A 97 3.19 3.47 23.25
C LYS A 97 3.44 3.73 21.76
N GLU A 98 4.19 4.78 21.42
CA GLU A 98 4.55 5.09 20.03
C GLU A 98 5.28 3.91 19.36
N ILE A 99 6.25 3.29 20.06
CA ILE A 99 6.96 2.11 19.55
C ILE A 99 5.99 0.94 19.35
N SER A 100 5.10 0.69 20.31
CA SER A 100 4.10 -0.38 20.21
C SER A 100 3.17 -0.17 19.01
N ASP A 101 2.67 1.05 18.83
CA ASP A 101 1.79 1.43 17.73
C ASP A 101 2.52 1.31 16.37
N GLU A 102 3.80 1.70 16.31
CA GLU A 102 4.63 1.56 15.10
C GLU A 102 4.86 0.08 14.72
N ILE A 103 5.18 -0.78 15.70
CA ILE A 103 5.31 -2.22 15.49
C ILE A 103 3.99 -2.80 14.96
N LYS A 104 2.87 -2.44 15.58
CA LYS A 104 1.54 -2.90 15.16
C LYS A 104 1.24 -2.48 13.72
N LEU A 105 1.44 -1.20 13.39
CA LEU A 105 1.23 -0.68 12.05
C LEU A 105 2.10 -1.38 11.00
N ASN A 106 3.37 -1.63 11.33
CA ASN A 106 4.28 -2.33 10.42
C ASN A 106 3.88 -3.79 10.23
N ASN A 107 3.40 -4.47 11.28
CA ASN A 107 2.88 -5.83 11.18
C ASN A 107 1.62 -5.89 10.31
N GLU A 108 0.69 -4.94 10.48
CA GLU A 108 -0.51 -4.85 9.63
C GLU A 108 -0.16 -4.61 8.16
N ARG A 109 0.82 -3.74 7.89
CA ARG A 109 1.34 -3.50 6.53
C ARG A 109 1.96 -4.76 5.94
N ARG A 110 2.80 -5.46 6.71
CA ARG A 110 3.43 -6.73 6.29
C ARG A 110 2.39 -7.80 6.00
N ALA A 111 1.41 -7.98 6.88
CA ALA A 111 0.32 -8.95 6.67
C ALA A 111 -0.47 -8.63 5.40
N THR A 112 -0.79 -7.35 5.17
CA THR A 112 -1.50 -6.93 3.95
C THR A 112 -0.68 -7.18 2.68
N LEU A 113 0.64 -6.94 2.73
CA LEU A 113 1.54 -7.23 1.61
C LEU A 113 1.65 -8.73 1.36
N GLN A 114 1.79 -9.53 2.42
CA GLN A 114 1.88 -10.98 2.30
C GLN A 114 0.60 -11.55 1.69
N GLN A 115 -0.58 -11.12 2.15
CA GLN A 115 -1.85 -11.55 1.57
C GLN A 115 -1.92 -11.26 0.06
N ARG A 116 -1.43 -10.09 -0.38
CA ARG A 116 -1.39 -9.75 -1.82
C ARG A 116 -0.42 -10.64 -2.60
N ILE A 117 0.69 -11.05 -1.98
CA ILE A 117 1.66 -11.99 -2.57
C ILE A 117 0.97 -13.35 -2.72
N ASP A 118 0.38 -13.87 -1.64
CA ASP A 118 -0.28 -15.17 -1.61
C ASP A 118 -1.43 -15.23 -2.62
N GLU A 119 -2.24 -14.17 -2.74
CA GLU A 119 -3.31 -14.07 -3.73
C GLU A 119 -2.79 -14.07 -5.17
N LYS A 120 -1.63 -13.45 -5.41
CA LYS A 120 -0.98 -13.46 -6.73
C LYS A 120 -0.41 -14.85 -7.03
N GLU A 121 0.28 -15.44 -6.07
CA GLU A 121 0.85 -16.78 -6.22
C GLU A 121 -0.25 -17.82 -6.45
N ALA A 122 -1.35 -17.77 -5.71
CA ALA A 122 -2.50 -18.64 -5.91
C ALA A 122 -3.14 -18.50 -7.30
N LYS A 123 -3.20 -17.28 -7.85
CA LYS A 123 -3.67 -17.06 -9.24
C LYS A 123 -2.68 -17.62 -10.25
N CYS A 124 -1.39 -17.37 -10.06
CA CYS A 124 -0.34 -17.88 -10.94
C CYS A 124 -0.26 -19.41 -10.93
N THR A 125 -0.36 -20.05 -9.76
CA THR A 125 -0.36 -21.51 -9.65
C THR A 125 -1.57 -22.12 -10.34
N LYS A 126 -2.76 -21.55 -10.16
CA LYS A 126 -3.97 -21.99 -10.86
C LYS A 126 -3.83 -21.88 -12.38
N ILE A 127 -3.39 -20.72 -12.89
CA ILE A 127 -3.17 -20.52 -14.33
C ILE A 127 -2.11 -21.52 -14.86
N ASN A 128 -1.03 -21.73 -14.13
CA ASN A 128 0.02 -22.67 -14.52
C ASN A 128 -0.48 -24.12 -14.50
N GLN A 129 -1.37 -24.47 -13.57
CA GLN A 129 -1.99 -25.80 -13.54
C GLN A 129 -2.91 -26.00 -14.74
N GLU A 130 -3.80 -25.05 -15.04
CA GLU A 130 -4.67 -25.09 -16.22
C GLU A 130 -3.85 -25.22 -17.52
N ARG A 131 -2.72 -24.50 -17.61
CA ARG A 131 -1.78 -24.63 -18.74
C ARG A 131 -1.14 -26.01 -18.85
N LYS A 132 -0.71 -26.60 -17.72
CA LYS A 132 -0.14 -27.96 -17.71
C LYS A 132 -1.18 -29.00 -18.13
N GLU A 133 -2.42 -28.85 -17.67
CA GLU A 133 -3.53 -29.72 -18.07
C GLU A 133 -3.78 -29.62 -19.58
N LEU A 134 -3.83 -28.39 -20.13
CA LEU A 134 -3.98 -28.15 -21.57
C LEU A 134 -2.83 -28.75 -22.40
N LEU A 135 -1.58 -28.64 -21.93
CA LEU A 135 -0.42 -29.28 -22.56
C LEU A 135 -0.58 -30.80 -22.60
N ASN A 136 -0.94 -31.42 -21.46
CA ASN A 136 -1.14 -32.86 -21.38
C ASN A 136 -2.27 -33.34 -22.30
N GLU A 137 -3.34 -32.56 -22.44
CA GLU A 137 -4.44 -32.88 -23.37
C GLU A 137 -3.98 -32.82 -24.83
N ILE A 138 -3.14 -31.86 -25.17
CA ILE A 138 -2.58 -31.74 -26.53
C ILE A 138 -1.61 -32.87 -26.84
N ASP A 139 -0.75 -33.24 -25.90
CA ASP A 139 0.17 -34.36 -26.08
C ASP A 139 -0.59 -35.68 -26.31
N LYS A 140 -1.70 -35.90 -25.57
CA LYS A 140 -2.59 -37.06 -25.80
C LYS A 140 -3.22 -37.08 -27.19
N MET A 141 -3.37 -35.93 -27.85
CA MET A 141 -3.95 -35.80 -29.19
C MET A 141 -2.91 -35.86 -30.32
N GLY A 142 -1.66 -36.27 -30.01
CA GLY A 142 -0.57 -36.33 -30.99
C GLY A 142 0.24 -35.05 -31.09
N GLY A 143 0.05 -34.11 -30.15
CA GLY A 143 0.80 -32.86 -30.08
C GLY A 143 0.20 -31.72 -30.90
N LYS A 144 1.01 -30.71 -31.18
CA LYS A 144 0.59 -29.51 -31.91
C LYS A 144 0.41 -29.79 -33.40
N TRP A 145 -0.72 -29.38 -33.96
CA TRP A 145 -0.95 -29.46 -35.40
C TRP A 145 -0.23 -28.31 -36.10
N LYS A 146 0.63 -28.60 -37.07
CA LYS A 146 1.42 -27.60 -37.79
C LYS A 146 0.85 -27.28 -39.16
N SER A 147 0.11 -28.22 -39.75
CA SER A 147 -0.45 -28.09 -41.09
C SER A 147 -1.92 -28.50 -41.12
N GLU A 148 -2.66 -27.96 -42.08
CA GLU A 148 -4.05 -28.33 -42.35
C GLU A 148 -4.23 -29.84 -42.59
N PRO A 149 -3.45 -30.52 -43.45
CA PRO A 149 -3.62 -31.97 -43.67
C PRO A 149 -3.38 -32.82 -42.42
N GLU A 150 -2.46 -32.41 -41.55
CA GLU A 150 -2.22 -33.05 -40.25
C GLU A 150 -3.44 -32.90 -39.33
N MET A 151 -3.99 -31.69 -39.24
CA MET A 151 -5.22 -31.42 -38.48
C MET A 151 -6.39 -32.28 -38.98
N THR A 152 -6.62 -32.35 -40.29
CA THR A 152 -7.74 -33.12 -40.87
C THR A 152 -7.59 -34.60 -40.55
N SER A 153 -6.38 -35.15 -40.67
CA SER A 153 -6.07 -36.55 -40.31
C SER A 153 -6.39 -36.86 -38.84
N TYR A 154 -5.99 -35.99 -37.91
CA TYR A 154 -6.29 -36.19 -36.47
C TYR A 154 -7.78 -36.04 -36.16
N ILE A 155 -8.48 -35.09 -36.81
CA ILE A 155 -9.93 -34.88 -36.62
C ILE A 155 -10.75 -36.04 -37.17
N ASP A 156 -10.33 -36.64 -38.29
CA ASP A 156 -11.05 -37.77 -38.91
C ASP A 156 -10.89 -39.06 -38.13
N ASN A 157 -9.77 -39.21 -37.40
CA ASN A 157 -9.55 -40.33 -36.48
C ASN A 157 -10.41 -40.27 -35.20
N LEU A 158 -11.05 -39.13 -34.90
CA LEU A 158 -11.95 -38.98 -33.76
C LEU A 158 -13.37 -39.42 -34.10
N LYS A 159 -13.95 -40.32 -33.30
CA LYS A 159 -15.26 -40.93 -33.57
C LYS A 159 -16.44 -40.01 -33.26
N PHE A 160 -16.36 -39.23 -32.19
CA PHE A 160 -17.50 -38.43 -31.73
C PHE A 160 -17.34 -36.95 -32.07
N LYS A 161 -18.43 -36.31 -32.48
CA LYS A 161 -18.48 -34.85 -32.78
C LYS A 161 -18.05 -34.00 -31.58
N LYS A 162 -18.37 -34.44 -30.35
CA LYS A 162 -17.98 -33.77 -29.11
C LYS A 162 -16.46 -33.71 -28.94
N ASP A 163 -15.77 -34.81 -29.25
CA ASP A 163 -14.32 -34.91 -29.11
C ASP A 163 -13.61 -34.09 -30.19
N LYS A 164 -14.15 -34.06 -31.42
CA LYS A 164 -13.67 -33.18 -32.49
C LYS A 164 -13.71 -31.70 -32.09
N ILE A 165 -14.84 -31.26 -31.51
CA ILE A 165 -15.01 -29.88 -31.04
C ILE A 165 -14.05 -29.59 -29.88
N SER A 166 -13.88 -30.53 -28.94
CA SER A 166 -12.96 -30.38 -27.81
C SER A 166 -11.51 -30.27 -28.27
N ALA A 167 -11.09 -31.12 -29.20
CA ALA A 167 -9.73 -31.14 -29.74
C ALA A 167 -9.40 -29.81 -30.44
N ILE A 168 -10.30 -29.30 -31.27
CA ILE A 168 -10.13 -28.01 -31.94
C ILE A 168 -10.08 -26.87 -30.91
N LYS A 169 -10.97 -26.86 -29.92
CA LYS A 169 -10.97 -25.86 -28.84
C LYS A 169 -9.64 -25.84 -28.08
N ASN A 170 -9.13 -27.00 -27.72
CA ASN A 170 -7.86 -27.13 -27.01
C ASN A 170 -6.68 -26.63 -27.86
N GLN A 171 -6.65 -26.95 -29.15
CA GLN A 171 -5.62 -26.45 -30.08
C GLN A 171 -5.70 -24.92 -30.26
N ILE A 172 -6.90 -24.34 -30.31
CA ILE A 172 -7.11 -22.89 -30.34
C ILE A 172 -6.64 -22.25 -29.03
N MET A 173 -7.05 -22.80 -27.88
CA MET A 173 -6.65 -22.29 -26.56
C MET A 173 -5.16 -22.35 -26.36
N TYR A 174 -4.49 -23.43 -26.77
CA TYR A 174 -3.03 -23.54 -26.68
C TYR A 174 -2.30 -22.52 -27.52
N ARG A 175 -2.75 -22.30 -28.76
CA ARG A 175 -2.15 -21.26 -29.62
C ARG A 175 -2.34 -19.86 -29.02
N LYS A 176 -3.49 -19.60 -28.41
CA LYS A 176 -3.82 -18.31 -27.79
C LYS A 176 -3.11 -18.07 -26.45
N ASP A 177 -3.03 -19.08 -25.59
CA ASP A 177 -2.64 -18.90 -24.19
C ASP A 177 -1.21 -19.39 -23.91
N VAL A 178 -0.65 -20.26 -24.75
CA VAL A 178 0.70 -20.83 -24.59
C VAL A 178 1.65 -20.29 -25.67
N CYS A 179 1.28 -20.34 -26.95
CA CYS A 179 2.18 -19.87 -28.02
C CYS A 179 2.28 -18.34 -28.12
N TYR A 180 1.19 -17.61 -27.90
CA TYR A 180 1.20 -16.14 -27.94
C TYR A 180 2.17 -15.54 -26.90
N ILE A 181 2.23 -16.13 -25.71
CA ILE A 181 3.08 -15.66 -24.60
C ILE A 181 4.56 -16.06 -24.82
N LEU A 182 4.82 -17.23 -25.39
CA LEU A 182 6.19 -17.65 -25.74
C LEU A 182 6.82 -16.72 -26.79
N ASN A 183 6.01 -16.23 -27.75
CA ASN A 183 6.46 -15.25 -28.73
C ASN A 183 6.74 -13.87 -28.10
N GLU A 184 5.97 -13.43 -27.09
CA GLU A 184 6.30 -12.21 -26.31
C GLU A 184 7.61 -12.35 -25.52
N SER A 185 7.98 -13.56 -25.08
CA SER A 185 9.24 -13.81 -24.35
C SER A 185 10.49 -13.93 -25.24
N GLU A 186 10.35 -14.27 -26.52
CA GLU A 186 11.47 -14.44 -27.46
C GLU A 186 11.61 -13.31 -28.49
N GLY A 187 10.63 -12.41 -28.62
CA GLY A 187 10.71 -11.29 -29.55
C GLY A 187 9.75 -10.15 -29.23
N GLN A 188 10.32 -8.96 -29.01
CA GLN A 188 9.67 -7.67 -28.81
C GLN A 188 9.06 -7.42 -27.42
N LYS A 189 9.85 -6.71 -26.60
CA LYS A 189 9.38 -5.88 -25.49
C LYS A 189 8.41 -4.81 -26.01
N GLU A 190 7.14 -5.14 -26.19
CA GLU A 190 6.09 -4.18 -25.89
C GLU A 190 5.73 -4.37 -24.42
N THR A 191 6.02 -3.34 -23.64
CA THR A 191 5.80 -3.30 -22.20
C THR A 191 4.31 -3.40 -21.86
N THR A 192 3.77 -4.61 -21.84
CA THR A 192 2.51 -4.93 -21.17
C THR A 192 2.78 -4.92 -19.68
N LYS A 193 2.44 -3.79 -19.04
CA LYS A 193 2.23 -3.43 -17.62
C LYS A 193 2.64 -4.36 -16.44
N LEU A 194 2.89 -5.65 -16.59
CA LEU A 194 3.35 -6.55 -15.53
C LEU A 194 4.85 -6.42 -15.23
N GLU A 195 5.72 -6.26 -16.22
CA GLU A 195 7.19 -6.27 -15.99
C GLU A 195 7.73 -5.03 -15.26
N ARG A 196 6.99 -3.91 -15.22
CA ARG A 196 7.39 -2.74 -14.41
C ARG A 196 7.33 -2.99 -12.90
N TYR A 197 6.68 -4.06 -12.46
CA TYR A 197 6.51 -4.37 -11.03
C TYR A 197 7.50 -5.41 -10.50
N ASP A 198 8.21 -6.16 -11.35
CA ASP A 198 9.22 -7.13 -10.91
C ASP A 198 10.58 -6.49 -10.62
N LEU A 199 10.92 -5.38 -11.27
CA LEU A 199 12.14 -4.62 -10.97
C LEU A 199 12.09 -3.93 -9.59
N THR A 200 10.89 -3.59 -9.10
CA THR A 200 10.74 -3.07 -7.73
C THR A 200 10.87 -4.18 -6.67
N TYR A 201 10.65 -5.44 -7.01
CA TYR A 201 10.72 -6.56 -6.05
C TYR A 201 12.16 -6.98 -5.70
N LYS A 202 13.13 -6.81 -6.61
CA LYS A 202 14.55 -7.09 -6.31
C LYS A 202 15.24 -5.97 -5.53
N GLU A 203 14.75 -4.73 -5.65
CA GLU A 203 15.29 -3.57 -4.92
C GLU A 203 14.69 -3.39 -3.51
N LEU A 204 13.62 -4.13 -3.18
CA LEU A 204 12.92 -4.07 -1.89
C LEU A 204 13.20 -5.25 -0.96
N LYS A 205 14.24 -6.07 -1.23
CA LYS A 205 14.83 -6.89 -0.16
C LYS A 205 15.70 -5.97 0.68
N PRO A 206 15.29 -5.51 1.88
CA PRO A 206 16.27 -5.05 2.84
C PRO A 206 17.21 -6.23 3.08
N ASP A 207 18.52 -5.98 3.00
CA ASP A 207 19.53 -6.88 3.54
C ASP A 207 19.04 -7.37 4.90
N ILE A 208 18.79 -8.67 4.99
CA ILE A 208 18.59 -9.36 6.25
C ILE A 208 19.97 -9.38 6.90
N ASN A 209 20.40 -8.24 7.45
CA ASN A 209 21.42 -8.18 8.47
C ASN A 209 20.72 -8.52 9.79
N GLU A 210 20.48 -9.82 9.97
CA GLU A 210 20.35 -10.40 11.31
C GLU A 210 21.64 -10.10 12.08
N GLY A 211 21.52 -9.27 13.12
CA GLY A 211 22.53 -9.20 14.17
C GLY A 211 23.46 -7.99 14.11
N THR A 212 23.01 -6.85 14.63
CA THR A 212 23.79 -6.11 15.65
C THR A 212 22.90 -5.06 16.34
N LEU A 213 21.96 -5.52 17.17
CA LEU A 213 21.50 -4.73 18.31
C LEU A 213 22.61 -4.81 19.39
N LYS A 214 23.66 -4.01 19.22
CA LYS A 214 24.52 -3.63 20.34
C LYS A 214 23.78 -2.55 21.13
N ILE A 215 23.17 -2.97 22.23
CA ILE A 215 22.72 -2.08 23.29
C ILE A 215 23.98 -1.50 23.93
N MET A 216 24.16 -0.18 23.83
CA MET A 216 24.91 0.64 24.77
C MET A 216 23.91 1.47 25.57
#